data_AF-U6DT86-F1
#
_entry.id   AF-U6DT86-F1
#
_cell.length_a   1.000
_cell.length_b   1.000
_cell.length_c   1.000
_cell.angle_alpha   90.00
_cell.angle_beta   90.00
_cell.angle_gamma   90.00
#
_symmetry.space_group_name_H-M   'P 1'
#
loop_
_entity.id
_entity.type
_entity.pdbx_description
1 polymer ?
#
loop_
_entity_poly.entity_id
_entity_poly.type
_entity_poly.pdbx_seq_one_letter_code
_entity_poly.pdbx_strand_id
1 'polypeptide(L)'
;MALDIVGVAPLYQGPDINRMRLTAEPSQKPASLLKPLVPSKSKLTTIETKRIMSVLDETIHKVELVTLLSYMGANYETLEKMLGGDIIKAVREHEDLCHSLLGSVIYLQDKERRLQEEEEYEEEGWFRDRLFSLELQKSHLLPLMRQIKESTKDILRLLLNNPQAVSLAQTHTLSRSVEAQNFIDCLMELRGFLFEKLLTSPVEARDRSQFIQDIDRRNKRNQEIINTLENELAAIMRNREAE
;
A
#
# COMPACT_ATOMS: atom_id res chain seq x y z
N MET A 1 10.08 19.31 -54.83
CA MET A 1 8.78 18.61 -54.76
C MET A 1 8.25 18.81 -53.36
N ALA A 2 7.06 19.40 -53.29
CA ALA A 2 6.42 19.89 -52.08
C ALA A 2 5.91 18.73 -51.21
N LEU A 3 5.90 18.96 -49.89
CA LEU A 3 5.05 18.21 -48.96
C LEU A 3 4.23 19.25 -48.18
N ASP A 4 2.93 19.12 -48.37
CA ASP A 4 1.85 20.00 -47.95
C ASP A 4 1.85 20.29 -46.44
N ILE A 5 1.77 21.58 -46.12
CA ILE A 5 1.32 22.06 -44.82
C ILE A 5 -0.21 22.07 -44.90
N VAL A 6 -0.84 21.12 -44.22
CA VAL A 6 -2.29 21.09 -44.01
C VAL A 6 -2.70 22.34 -43.24
N GLY A 7 -3.24 23.32 -43.96
CA GLY A 7 -3.87 24.50 -43.39
C GLY A 7 -5.23 24.13 -42.78
N VAL A 8 -5.30 24.09 -41.46
CA VAL A 8 -6.58 24.09 -40.74
C VAL A 8 -7.08 25.53 -40.69
N ALA A 9 -8.14 25.81 -41.46
CA ALA A 9 -8.82 27.11 -41.44
C ALA A 9 -9.49 27.35 -40.07
N PRO A 10 -9.54 28.60 -39.57
CA PRO A 10 -10.28 28.91 -38.35
C PRO A 10 -11.79 28.92 -38.65
N LEU A 11 -12.55 28.03 -38.01
CA LEU A 11 -14.01 27.91 -38.14
C LEU A 11 -14.80 28.88 -37.25
N TYR A 12 -14.29 30.10 -37.03
CA TYR A 12 -15.09 31.14 -36.37
C TYR A 12 -14.59 32.54 -36.73
N GLN A 13 -15.42 33.28 -37.48
CA GLN A 13 -15.20 34.68 -37.83
C GLN A 13 -16.22 35.51 -37.03
N GLY A 14 -15.89 35.76 -35.76
CA GLY A 14 -16.63 36.66 -34.86
C GLY A 14 -16.06 38.09 -34.90
N PRO A 15 -16.80 39.11 -34.43
CA PRO A 15 -16.42 40.51 -34.60
C PRO A 15 -15.16 40.87 -33.80
N ASP A 16 -14.28 41.66 -34.42
CA ASP A 16 -12.99 42.14 -33.94
C ASP A 16 -12.90 42.42 -32.43
N ILE A 17 -12.34 41.46 -31.69
CA ILE A 17 -11.90 41.66 -30.29
C ILE A 17 -10.48 42.29 -30.25
N ASN A 18 -9.85 42.49 -31.41
CA ASN A 18 -8.47 42.97 -31.54
C ASN A 18 -8.26 44.47 -31.26
N ARG A 19 -9.20 45.13 -30.58
CA ARG A 19 -9.15 46.59 -30.33
C ARG A 19 -9.23 47.00 -28.87
N MET A 20 -9.03 46.08 -27.93
CA MET A 20 -8.75 46.47 -26.54
C MET A 20 -7.24 46.61 -26.37
N ARG A 21 -6.76 47.85 -26.32
CA ARG A 21 -5.39 48.16 -25.92
C ARG A 21 -5.19 47.65 -24.49
N LEU A 22 -4.48 46.53 -24.34
CA LEU A 22 -4.05 46.00 -23.05
C LEU A 22 -3.06 47.01 -22.43
N THR A 23 -3.58 48.03 -21.73
CA THR A 23 -2.78 48.91 -20.86
C THR A 23 -2.72 48.30 -19.47
N ALA A 24 -2.19 47.09 -19.37
CA ALA A 24 -1.66 46.56 -18.13
C ALA A 24 -0.23 46.17 -18.44
N GLU A 25 0.73 46.90 -17.89
CA GLU A 25 2.14 46.55 -18.03
C GLU A 25 2.33 45.10 -17.57
N PRO A 26 2.91 44.21 -18.40
CA PRO A 26 3.25 42.88 -17.94
C PRO A 26 4.31 43.03 -16.85
N SER A 27 3.92 42.71 -15.60
CA SER A 27 4.82 42.66 -14.46
C SER A 27 6.08 41.87 -14.84
N GLN A 28 7.22 42.55 -14.96
CA GLN A 28 8.53 42.02 -15.35
C GLN A 28 9.17 41.06 -14.33
N LYS A 29 8.41 40.46 -13.41
CA LYS A 29 8.95 39.39 -12.57
C LYS A 29 8.83 38.08 -13.35
N PRO A 30 9.92 37.53 -13.89
CA PRO A 30 9.86 36.18 -14.43
C PRO A 30 9.32 35.27 -13.32
N ALA A 31 8.31 34.47 -13.63
CA ALA A 31 7.91 33.36 -12.79
C ALA A 31 9.17 32.53 -12.57
N SER A 32 9.80 32.68 -11.40
CA SER A 32 11.01 31.94 -11.05
C SER A 32 10.71 30.48 -11.30
N LEU A 33 11.38 29.88 -12.29
CA LEU A 33 11.20 28.48 -12.64
C LEU A 33 11.26 27.66 -11.35
N LEU A 34 10.11 27.13 -10.96
CA LEU A 34 9.94 26.39 -9.72
C LEU A 34 10.85 25.18 -9.84
N LYS A 35 11.98 25.21 -9.11
CA LYS A 35 12.97 24.14 -9.15
C LYS A 35 12.26 22.86 -8.68
N PRO A 36 12.29 21.77 -9.47
CA PRO A 36 11.69 20.51 -9.06
C PRO A 36 12.26 20.07 -7.72
N LEU A 37 11.40 19.78 -6.75
CA LEU A 37 11.74 19.24 -5.43
C LEU A 37 12.12 17.76 -5.56
N VAL A 38 13.26 17.50 -6.19
CA VAL A 38 13.85 16.16 -6.26
C VAL A 38 14.74 15.98 -5.04
N PRO A 39 14.70 14.82 -4.36
CA PRO A 39 15.63 14.50 -3.31
C PRO A 39 17.07 14.75 -3.75
N SER A 40 17.83 15.48 -2.95
CA SER A 40 19.24 15.81 -3.20
C SER A 40 20.14 14.57 -3.24
N LYS A 41 19.66 13.44 -2.71
CA LYS A 41 20.37 12.16 -2.64
C LYS A 41 19.58 11.06 -3.35
N SER A 42 20.27 10.23 -4.13
CA SER A 42 19.70 9.05 -4.79
C SER A 42 20.08 7.73 -4.12
N LYS A 43 20.95 7.76 -3.09
CA LYS A 43 21.45 6.57 -2.39
C LYS A 43 21.48 6.78 -0.87
N LEU A 44 21.16 5.72 -0.14
CA LEU A 44 21.32 5.66 1.31
C LEU A 44 22.81 5.57 1.66
N THR A 45 23.32 6.60 2.33
CA THR A 45 24.75 6.73 2.66
C THR A 45 25.06 6.30 4.09
N THR A 46 24.11 6.48 5.01
CA THR A 46 24.31 6.13 6.42
C THR A 46 24.12 4.64 6.67
N ILE A 47 24.84 4.11 7.66
CA ILE A 47 24.71 2.70 8.08
C ILE A 47 23.30 2.44 8.62
N GLU A 48 22.73 3.38 9.37
CA GLU A 48 21.42 3.23 9.98
C GLU A 48 20.30 3.11 8.95
N THR A 49 20.28 4.00 7.95
CA THR A 49 19.27 3.92 6.88
C THR A 49 19.40 2.65 6.05
N LYS A 50 20.63 2.17 5.81
CA LYS A 50 20.86 0.87 5.15
C LYS A 50 20.36 -0.30 6.00
N ARG A 51 20.54 -0.27 7.33
CA ARG A 51 20.04 -1.30 8.24
C ARG A 51 18.51 -1.36 8.24
N ILE A 52 17.84 -0.20 8.31
CA ILE A 52 16.38 -0.12 8.23
C ILE A 52 15.88 -0.78 6.95
N MET A 53 16.48 -0.45 5.79
CA MET A 53 16.11 -1.09 4.52
C MET A 53 16.41 -2.59 4.51
N SER A 54 17.56 -3.01 5.02
CA SER A 54 17.93 -4.43 5.08
C SER A 54 16.94 -5.25 5.90
N VAL A 55 16.45 -4.72 7.03
CA VAL A 55 15.44 -5.39 7.86
C VAL A 55 14.12 -5.53 7.10
N LEU A 56 13.71 -4.49 6.36
CA LEU A 56 12.50 -4.55 5.54
C LEU A 56 12.64 -5.55 4.39
N ASP A 57 13.76 -5.53 3.69
CA ASP A 57 14.06 -6.45 2.57
C ASP A 57 14.06 -7.92 3.06
N GLU A 58 14.70 -8.18 4.21
CA GLU A 58 14.68 -9.50 4.84
C GLU A 58 13.27 -9.92 5.29
N THR A 59 12.47 -8.96 5.78
CA THR A 59 11.08 -9.22 6.19
C THR A 59 10.22 -9.59 4.99
N ILE A 60 10.31 -8.81 3.89
CA ILE A 60 9.60 -9.11 2.63
C ILE A 60 9.98 -10.50 2.14
N HIS A 61 11.27 -10.81 2.09
CA HIS A 61 11.74 -12.10 1.65
C HIS A 61 11.18 -13.26 2.49
N LYS A 62 11.13 -13.11 3.83
CA LYS A 62 10.53 -14.12 4.70
C LYS A 62 9.03 -14.27 4.46
N VAL A 63 8.31 -13.17 4.27
CA VAL A 63 6.87 -13.20 3.94
C VAL A 63 6.63 -13.91 2.60
N GLU A 64 7.45 -13.63 1.59
CA GLU A 64 7.38 -14.30 0.28
C GLU A 64 7.54 -15.82 0.38
N LEU A 65 8.34 -16.30 1.33
CA LEU A 65 8.51 -17.73 1.60
C LEU A 65 7.34 -18.31 2.39
N VAL A 66 6.90 -17.64 3.46
CA VAL A 66 5.78 -18.11 4.28
C VAL A 66 4.49 -18.24 3.47
N THR A 67 4.24 -17.29 2.56
CA THR A 67 3.06 -17.32 1.69
C THR A 67 3.01 -18.51 0.72
N LEU A 68 4.15 -19.18 0.50
CA LEU A 68 4.22 -20.39 -0.33
C LEU A 68 3.97 -21.68 0.45
N LEU A 69 3.94 -21.64 1.79
CA LEU A 69 3.79 -22.84 2.62
C LEU A 69 2.47 -23.58 2.35
N SER A 70 1.38 -22.84 2.07
CA SER A 70 0.10 -23.46 1.71
C SER A 70 0.19 -24.27 0.42
N TYR A 71 0.94 -23.78 -0.57
CA TYR A 71 1.18 -24.54 -1.81
C TYR A 71 2.07 -25.76 -1.54
N MET A 72 3.11 -25.60 -0.72
CA MET A 72 4.03 -26.68 -0.37
C MET A 72 3.33 -27.81 0.38
N GLY A 73 2.41 -27.49 1.31
CA GLY A 73 1.56 -28.47 2.00
C GLY A 73 0.64 -29.21 1.04
N ALA A 74 0.02 -28.51 0.08
CA ALA A 74 -0.87 -29.16 -0.88
C ALA A 74 -0.16 -30.02 -1.95
N ASN A 75 1.17 -29.91 -2.12
CA ASN A 75 1.91 -30.51 -3.25
C ASN A 75 3.21 -31.22 -2.82
N TYR A 76 3.28 -31.73 -1.59
CA TYR A 76 4.54 -32.24 -1.04
C TYR A 76 5.11 -33.43 -1.80
N GLU A 77 4.32 -34.32 -2.40
CA GLU A 77 4.81 -35.49 -3.14
C GLU A 77 5.62 -35.09 -4.37
N THR A 78 5.23 -33.99 -5.01
CA THR A 78 5.96 -33.45 -6.17
C THR A 78 7.23 -32.73 -5.72
N LEU A 79 7.17 -32.07 -4.56
CA LEU A 79 8.25 -31.24 -4.03
C LEU A 79 9.30 -32.02 -3.22
N GLU A 80 9.01 -33.24 -2.76
CA GLU A 80 9.92 -34.04 -1.92
C GLU A 80 11.28 -34.28 -2.56
N LYS A 81 11.30 -34.59 -3.86
CA LYS A 81 12.55 -34.79 -4.61
C LYS A 81 13.37 -33.51 -4.78
N MET A 82 12.76 -32.35 -4.60
CA MET A 82 13.33 -31.04 -4.89
C MET A 82 13.74 -30.26 -3.64
N LEU A 83 12.91 -30.30 -2.59
CA LEU A 83 13.10 -29.58 -1.33
C LEU A 83 13.78 -30.44 -0.24
N GLY A 84 13.81 -31.76 -0.43
CA GLY A 84 14.36 -32.70 0.54
C GLY A 84 13.36 -33.09 1.64
N GLY A 85 13.57 -34.28 2.20
CA GLY A 85 12.65 -34.91 3.16
C GLY A 85 12.42 -34.10 4.43
N ASP A 86 13.46 -33.45 4.97
CA ASP A 86 13.35 -32.68 6.22
C ASP A 86 12.43 -31.45 6.07
N ILE A 87 12.53 -30.73 4.94
CA ILE A 87 11.68 -29.57 4.65
C ILE A 87 10.23 -30.03 4.47
N ILE A 88 10.00 -31.07 3.68
CA ILE A 88 8.66 -31.61 3.46
C ILE A 88 8.03 -32.13 4.75
N LYS A 89 8.80 -32.83 5.58
CA LYS A 89 8.35 -33.29 6.88
C LYS A 89 7.91 -32.12 7.76
N ALA A 90 8.73 -31.08 7.86
CA ALA A 90 8.40 -29.89 8.65
C ALA A 90 7.16 -29.15 8.11
N VAL A 91 7.02 -29.06 6.78
CA VAL A 91 5.83 -28.47 6.14
C VAL A 91 4.56 -29.28 6.45
N ARG A 92 4.63 -30.62 6.42
CA ARG A 92 3.48 -31.48 6.76
C ARG A 92 3.06 -31.31 8.21
N GLU A 93 4.01 -31.36 9.14
CA GLU A 93 3.74 -31.16 10.57
C GLU A 93 3.13 -29.77 10.83
N HIS A 94 3.58 -28.75 10.10
CA HIS A 94 2.99 -27.41 10.16
C HIS A 94 1.57 -27.37 9.59
N GLU A 95 1.30 -28.08 8.50
CA GLU A 95 -0.04 -28.17 7.91
C GLU A 95 -1.02 -28.86 8.87
N ASP A 96 -0.62 -29.95 9.52
CA ASP A 96 -1.43 -30.65 10.53
C ASP A 96 -1.82 -29.74 11.69
N LEU A 97 -0.89 -28.88 12.14
CA LEU A 97 -1.16 -27.86 13.17
C LEU A 97 -2.17 -26.82 12.67
N CYS A 98 -2.02 -26.35 11.43
CA CYS A 98 -2.94 -25.39 10.80
C CYS A 98 -4.35 -25.97 10.67
N HIS A 99 -4.49 -27.22 10.23
CA HIS A 99 -5.78 -27.92 10.16
C HIS A 99 -6.41 -28.09 11.54
N SER A 100 -5.62 -28.45 12.55
CA SER A 100 -6.08 -28.57 13.93
C SER A 100 -6.60 -27.23 14.48
N LEU A 101 -5.91 -26.12 14.18
CA LEU A 101 -6.34 -24.79 14.59
C LEU A 101 -7.64 -24.40 13.89
N LEU A 102 -7.68 -24.58 12.57
CA LEU A 102 -8.86 -24.25 11.76
C LEU A 102 -10.09 -25.03 12.23
N GLY A 103 -9.96 -26.34 12.45
CA GLY A 103 -11.04 -27.18 12.97
C GLY A 103 -11.53 -26.72 14.35
N SER A 104 -10.60 -26.35 15.25
CA SER A 104 -10.93 -25.84 16.59
C SER A 104 -11.65 -24.49 16.51
N VAL A 105 -11.22 -23.59 15.63
CA VAL A 105 -11.85 -22.27 15.42
C VAL A 105 -13.26 -22.44 14.86
N ILE A 106 -13.44 -23.26 13.82
CA ILE A 106 -14.76 -23.53 13.22
C ILE A 106 -15.72 -24.10 14.28
N TYR A 107 -15.26 -25.09 15.06
CA TYR A 107 -16.06 -25.67 16.13
C TYR A 107 -16.48 -24.63 17.18
N LEU A 108 -15.54 -23.78 17.61
CA LEU A 108 -15.84 -22.74 18.61
C LEU A 108 -16.75 -21.65 18.07
N GLN A 109 -16.60 -21.26 16.80
CA GLN A 109 -17.50 -20.31 16.13
C GLN A 109 -18.91 -20.86 16.01
N ASP A 110 -19.07 -22.13 15.63
CA ASP A 110 -20.39 -22.76 15.56
C ASP A 110 -21.04 -22.87 16.95
N LYS A 111 -20.24 -23.23 17.97
CA LYS A 111 -20.69 -23.28 19.36
C LYS A 111 -21.11 -21.89 19.87
N GLU A 112 -20.35 -20.85 19.54
CA GLU A 112 -20.66 -19.46 19.89
C GLU A 112 -21.96 -18.99 19.25
N ARG A 113 -22.15 -19.26 17.95
CA ARG A 113 -23.38 -18.93 17.22
C ARG A 113 -24.60 -19.58 17.86
N ARG A 114 -24.53 -20.86 18.22
CA ARG A 114 -25.64 -21.57 18.90
C ARG A 114 -25.93 -20.97 20.27
N LEU A 115 -24.90 -20.56 21.03
CA LEU A 115 -25.11 -19.91 22.32
C LEU A 115 -25.81 -18.55 22.17
N GLN A 116 -25.46 -17.77 21.14
CA GLN A 116 -26.15 -16.50 20.85
C GLN A 116 -27.63 -16.72 20.51
N GLU A 117 -27.97 -17.81 19.81
CA GLU A 117 -29.36 -18.19 19.52
C GLU A 117 -30.13 -18.63 20.79
N GLU A 118 -29.44 -19.23 21.77
CA GLU A 118 -30.01 -19.69 23.05
C GLU A 118 -30.14 -18.55 24.10
N GLU A 119 -29.36 -17.47 23.99
CA GLU A 119 -29.39 -16.30 24.89
C GLU A 119 -30.79 -15.64 24.94
N GLU A 120 -31.54 -15.72 23.84
CA GLU A 120 -32.86 -15.09 23.72
C GLU A 120 -33.95 -15.79 24.56
N TYR A 121 -33.68 -16.99 25.11
CA TYR A 121 -34.71 -17.86 25.69
C TYR A 121 -34.45 -18.38 27.12
N GLU A 122 -33.25 -18.22 27.71
CA GLU A 122 -32.81 -18.98 28.90
C GLU A 122 -32.33 -18.15 30.11
N GLU A 123 -32.25 -18.82 31.28
CA GLU A 123 -31.95 -18.24 32.61
C GLU A 123 -30.47 -17.79 32.77
N GLU A 124 -30.25 -16.59 33.34
CA GLU A 124 -28.96 -15.86 33.39
C GLU A 124 -27.75 -16.62 33.99
N GLY A 125 -27.98 -17.61 34.85
CA GLY A 125 -26.91 -18.34 35.56
C GLY A 125 -26.22 -19.41 34.71
N TRP A 126 -27.01 -20.28 34.07
CA TRP A 126 -26.49 -21.35 33.22
C TRP A 126 -25.79 -20.81 31.96
N PHE A 127 -26.32 -19.71 31.41
CA PHE A 127 -25.72 -19.02 30.28
C PHE A 127 -24.31 -18.50 30.60
N ARG A 128 -24.11 -17.91 31.80
CA ARG A 128 -22.80 -17.43 32.26
C ARG A 128 -21.75 -18.55 32.35
N ASP A 129 -22.12 -19.70 32.90
CA ASP A 129 -21.20 -20.85 33.01
C ASP A 129 -20.76 -21.37 31.63
N ARG A 130 -21.68 -21.38 30.67
CA ARG A 130 -21.41 -21.84 29.29
C ARG A 130 -20.55 -20.86 28.51
N LEU A 131 -20.77 -19.56 28.69
CA LEU A 131 -19.92 -18.50 28.16
C LEU A 131 -18.50 -18.60 28.72
N PHE A 132 -18.36 -18.78 30.04
CA PHE A 132 -17.06 -18.97 30.68
C PHE A 132 -16.32 -20.21 30.17
N SER A 133 -17.03 -21.32 29.96
CA SER A 133 -16.47 -22.53 29.34
C SER A 133 -15.99 -22.29 27.91
N LEU A 134 -16.75 -21.53 27.11
CA LEU A 134 -16.36 -21.16 25.75
C LEU A 134 -15.10 -20.28 25.74
N GLU A 135 -15.05 -19.27 26.61
CA GLU A 135 -13.88 -18.39 26.78
C GLU A 135 -12.63 -19.19 27.15
N LEU A 136 -12.76 -20.14 28.09
CA LEU A 136 -11.68 -21.05 28.47
C LEU A 136 -11.22 -21.90 27.27
N GLN A 137 -12.14 -22.42 26.46
CA GLN A 137 -11.77 -23.17 25.25
C GLN A 137 -11.08 -22.28 24.20
N LYS A 138 -11.51 -21.04 24.03
CA LYS A 138 -10.81 -20.06 23.17
C LYS A 138 -9.38 -19.79 23.66
N SER A 139 -9.16 -19.77 24.97
CA SER A 139 -7.81 -19.60 25.54
C SER A 139 -6.86 -20.75 25.16
N HIS A 140 -7.37 -21.96 24.93
CA HIS A 140 -6.59 -23.11 24.49
C HIS A 140 -6.12 -23.01 23.02
N LEU A 141 -6.62 -22.05 22.25
CA LEU A 141 -6.09 -21.76 20.92
C LEU A 141 -4.71 -21.08 20.99
N LEU A 142 -4.41 -20.35 22.08
CA LEU A 142 -3.15 -19.60 22.21
C LEU A 142 -1.90 -20.49 22.15
N PRO A 143 -1.83 -21.64 22.87
CA PRO A 143 -0.75 -22.60 22.69
C PRO A 143 -0.59 -23.09 21.25
N LEU A 144 -1.71 -23.36 20.55
CA LEU A 144 -1.67 -23.88 19.19
C LEU A 144 -1.19 -22.82 18.19
N MET A 145 -1.64 -21.57 18.32
CA MET A 145 -1.11 -20.44 17.56
C MET A 145 0.39 -20.24 17.79
N ARG A 146 0.86 -20.46 19.03
CA ARG A 146 2.29 -20.43 19.35
C ARG A 146 3.05 -21.55 18.66
N GLN A 147 2.53 -22.77 18.63
CA GLN A 147 3.14 -23.90 17.93
C GLN A 147 3.24 -23.63 16.42
N ILE A 148 2.18 -23.12 15.80
CA ILE A 148 2.19 -22.70 14.39
C ILE A 148 3.26 -21.65 14.13
N LYS A 149 3.37 -20.65 15.01
CA LYS A 149 4.41 -19.62 14.90
C LYS A 149 5.83 -20.20 14.96
N GLU A 150 6.09 -21.12 15.87
CA GLU A 150 7.42 -21.75 15.98
C GLU A 150 7.70 -22.68 14.79
N SER A 151 6.72 -23.48 14.34
CA SER A 151 6.90 -24.34 13.16
C SER A 151 7.11 -23.54 11.89
N THR A 152 6.43 -22.39 11.69
CA THR A 152 6.74 -21.47 10.59
C THR A 152 8.18 -20.99 10.65
N LYS A 153 8.70 -20.65 11.83
CA LYS A 153 10.10 -20.22 11.98
C LYS A 153 11.08 -21.36 11.69
N ASP A 154 10.76 -22.58 12.09
CA ASP A 154 11.59 -23.75 11.84
C ASP A 154 11.68 -24.05 10.35
N ILE A 155 10.55 -24.01 9.64
CA ILE A 155 10.54 -24.14 8.17
C ILE A 155 11.33 -23.01 7.52
N LEU A 156 11.15 -21.77 7.97
CA LEU A 156 11.93 -20.64 7.44
C LEU A 156 13.44 -20.83 7.63
N ARG A 157 13.88 -21.34 8.78
CA ARG A 157 15.31 -21.65 9.02
C ARG A 157 15.79 -22.73 8.05
N LEU A 158 15.02 -23.79 7.85
CA LEU A 158 15.36 -24.87 6.92
C LEU A 158 15.47 -24.35 5.47
N LEU A 159 14.51 -23.53 5.04
CA LEU A 159 14.52 -22.91 3.72
C LEU A 159 15.72 -21.96 3.55
N LEU A 160 15.96 -21.05 4.49
CA LEU A 160 17.05 -20.07 4.39
C LEU A 160 18.44 -20.71 4.46
N ASN A 161 18.58 -21.86 5.13
CA ASN A 161 19.80 -22.66 5.13
C ASN A 161 20.03 -23.42 3.81
N ASN A 162 19.03 -23.50 2.94
CA ASN A 162 19.11 -24.16 1.64
C ASN A 162 18.70 -23.22 0.49
N PRO A 163 19.67 -22.47 -0.10
CA PRO A 163 19.39 -21.52 -1.17
C PRO A 163 18.74 -22.14 -2.42
N GLN A 164 19.00 -23.41 -2.70
CA GLN A 164 18.37 -24.14 -3.80
C GLN A 164 16.88 -24.32 -3.53
N ALA A 165 16.51 -24.74 -2.32
CA ALA A 165 15.11 -24.87 -1.91
C ALA A 165 14.34 -23.55 -2.01
N VAL A 166 14.97 -22.43 -1.64
CA VAL A 166 14.38 -21.08 -1.81
C VAL A 166 14.17 -20.74 -3.28
N SER A 167 15.18 -20.95 -4.14
CA SER A 167 15.06 -20.64 -5.56
C SER A 167 13.96 -21.44 -6.25
N LEU A 168 13.78 -22.70 -5.84
CA LEU A 168 12.72 -23.59 -6.34
C LEU A 168 11.36 -23.19 -5.79
N ALA A 169 11.25 -22.83 -4.51
CA ALA A 169 10.01 -22.30 -3.95
C ALA A 169 9.53 -21.07 -4.74
N GLN A 170 10.45 -20.18 -5.10
CA GLN A 170 10.16 -18.96 -5.85
C GLN A 170 9.66 -19.21 -7.28
N THR A 171 9.90 -20.37 -7.90
CA THR A 171 9.28 -20.67 -9.22
C THR A 171 7.77 -20.86 -9.13
N HIS A 172 7.22 -21.00 -7.93
CA HIS A 172 5.80 -21.21 -7.65
C HIS A 172 5.10 -19.97 -7.08
N THR A 173 5.63 -18.76 -7.32
CA THR A 173 5.02 -17.49 -6.88
C THR A 173 3.57 -17.32 -7.35
N LEU A 174 3.22 -17.87 -8.52
CA LEU A 174 1.86 -17.85 -9.07
C LEU A 174 0.84 -18.68 -8.26
N SER A 175 1.32 -19.55 -7.37
CA SER A 175 0.47 -20.39 -6.52
C SER A 175 0.04 -19.70 -5.22
N ARG A 176 0.40 -18.43 -5.02
CA ARG A 176 -0.04 -17.65 -3.85
C ARG A 176 -1.51 -17.28 -3.96
N SER A 177 -2.15 -17.09 -2.80
CA SER A 177 -3.48 -16.47 -2.76
C SER A 177 -3.42 -15.01 -3.18
N VAL A 178 -4.56 -14.46 -3.62
CA VAL A 178 -4.67 -13.05 -4.03
C VAL A 178 -4.38 -12.14 -2.83
N GLU A 179 -4.84 -12.50 -1.64
CA GLU A 179 -4.62 -11.75 -0.40
C GLU A 179 -3.14 -11.73 -0.03
N ALA A 180 -2.46 -12.88 -0.16
CA ALA A 180 -1.02 -12.99 0.08
C ALA A 180 -0.21 -12.13 -0.90
N GLN A 181 -0.58 -12.14 -2.18
CA GLN A 181 0.08 -11.31 -3.18
C GLN A 181 -0.16 -9.82 -2.93
N ASN A 182 -1.40 -9.42 -2.65
CA ASN A 182 -1.73 -8.04 -2.29
C ASN A 182 -0.93 -7.56 -1.07
N PHE A 183 -0.74 -8.41 -0.06
CA PHE A 183 0.07 -8.07 1.12
C PHE A 183 1.54 -7.84 0.75
N ILE A 184 2.12 -8.66 -0.13
CA ILE A 184 3.48 -8.47 -0.64
C ILE A 184 3.59 -7.17 -1.43
N ASP A 185 2.62 -6.87 -2.28
CA ASP A 185 2.59 -5.63 -3.09
C ASP A 185 2.55 -4.39 -2.18
N CYS A 186 1.72 -4.41 -1.13
CA CYS A 186 1.70 -3.35 -0.10
C CYS A 186 3.05 -3.20 0.62
N LEU A 187 3.75 -4.30 0.92
CA LEU A 187 5.08 -4.23 1.52
C LEU A 187 6.12 -3.65 0.56
N MET A 188 6.01 -3.96 -0.73
CA MET A 188 6.87 -3.40 -1.77
C MET A 188 6.61 -1.91 -1.99
N GLU A 189 5.36 -1.47 -1.89
CA GLU A 189 5.01 -0.04 -1.88
C GLU A 189 5.59 0.65 -0.64
N LEU A 190 5.41 0.06 0.55
CA LEU A 190 5.99 0.55 1.80
C LEU A 190 7.51 0.67 1.71
N ARG A 191 8.18 -0.29 1.05
CA ARG A 191 9.61 -0.28 0.78
C ARG A 191 10.02 0.93 -0.05
N GLY A 192 9.29 1.22 -1.13
CA GLY A 192 9.52 2.40 -1.96
C GLY A 192 9.33 3.70 -1.18
N PHE A 193 8.21 3.80 -0.47
CA PHE A 193 7.91 4.94 0.39
C PHE A 193 8.99 5.17 1.45
N LEU A 194 9.41 4.12 2.16
CA LEU A 194 10.42 4.20 3.21
C LEU A 194 11.77 4.62 2.63
N PHE A 195 12.15 4.10 1.47
CA PHE A 195 13.37 4.51 0.77
C PHE A 195 13.40 6.01 0.49
N GLU A 196 12.30 6.56 -0.05
CA GLU A 196 12.18 8.01 -0.28
C GLU A 196 12.28 8.83 1.02
N LYS A 197 11.63 8.36 2.09
CA LYS A 197 11.71 9.01 3.41
C LYS A 197 13.13 8.99 3.97
N LEU A 198 13.86 7.89 3.84
CA LEU A 198 15.23 7.77 4.32
C LEU A 198 16.24 8.56 3.46
N LEU A 199 15.90 8.89 2.21
CA LEU A 199 16.70 9.79 1.36
C LEU A 199 16.50 11.26 1.72
N THR A 200 15.35 11.62 2.29
CA THR A 200 14.97 13.00 2.55
C THR A 200 15.56 13.51 3.87
N SER A 201 16.36 14.57 3.82
CA SER A 201 16.88 15.22 5.03
C SER A 201 15.77 15.97 5.79
N PRO A 202 15.80 16.08 7.14
CA PRO A 202 14.86 16.92 7.88
C PRO A 202 14.79 18.37 7.41
N VAL A 203 15.92 18.91 6.93
CA VAL A 203 15.98 20.27 6.35
C VAL A 203 15.24 20.31 5.02
N GLU A 204 15.52 19.35 4.14
CA GLU A 204 14.88 19.23 2.82
C GLU A 204 13.36 19.01 2.92
N ALA A 205 12.91 18.25 3.91
CA ALA A 205 11.49 18.10 4.21
C ALA A 205 10.84 19.44 4.60
N ARG A 206 11.50 20.24 5.46
CA ARG A 206 11.02 21.56 5.86
C ARG A 206 11.02 22.55 4.69
N ASP A 207 12.08 22.55 3.89
CA ASP A 207 12.19 23.42 2.71
C ASP A 207 11.09 23.10 1.71
N ARG A 208 10.79 21.81 1.49
CA ARG A 208 9.68 21.36 0.66
C ARG A 208 8.33 21.82 1.19
N SER A 209 8.08 21.66 2.50
CA SER A 209 6.83 22.11 3.12
C SER A 209 6.66 23.63 3.02
N GLN A 210 7.72 24.39 3.28
CA GLN A 210 7.70 25.86 3.17
C GLN A 210 7.42 26.31 1.74
N PHE A 211 8.06 25.66 0.77
CA PHE A 211 7.86 25.94 -0.64
C PHE A 211 6.41 25.69 -1.09
N ILE A 212 5.80 24.58 -0.68
CA ILE A 212 4.39 24.28 -0.98
C ILE A 212 3.48 25.33 -0.37
N GLN A 213 3.69 25.71 0.89
CA GLN A 213 2.90 26.76 1.54
C GLN A 213 3.00 28.11 0.82
N ASP A 214 4.18 28.46 0.31
CA ASP A 214 4.37 29.70 -0.43
C ASP A 214 3.68 29.66 -1.80
N ILE A 215 3.64 28.50 -2.47
CA ILE A 215 2.83 28.29 -3.68
C ILE A 215 1.35 28.43 -3.36
N ASP A 216 0.85 27.77 -2.32
CA ASP A 216 -0.57 27.83 -1.94
C ASP A 216 -1.01 29.27 -1.64
N ARG A 217 -0.17 30.02 -0.93
CA ARG A 217 -0.41 31.46 -0.68
C ARG A 217 -0.46 32.27 -1.97
N ARG A 218 0.43 32.00 -2.93
CA ARG A 218 0.44 32.69 -4.23
C ARG A 218 -0.79 32.32 -5.05
N ASN A 219 -1.14 31.03 -5.10
CA ASN A 219 -2.32 30.55 -5.80
C ASN A 219 -3.60 31.17 -5.24
N LYS A 220 -3.71 31.27 -3.91
CA LYS A 220 -4.85 31.94 -3.27
C LYS A 220 -4.97 33.42 -3.68
N ARG A 221 -3.87 34.18 -3.63
CA ARG A 221 -3.88 35.60 -4.06
C ARG A 221 -4.21 35.73 -5.55
N ASN A 222 -3.66 34.86 -6.39
CA ASN A 222 -3.95 34.86 -7.81
C ASN A 222 -5.44 34.56 -8.06
N GLN A 223 -6.03 33.61 -7.32
CA GLN A 223 -7.45 33.31 -7.41
C GLN A 223 -8.32 34.51 -6.98
N GLU A 224 -7.94 35.22 -5.92
CA GLU A 224 -8.62 36.45 -5.48
C GLU A 224 -8.60 37.53 -6.57
N ILE A 225 -7.46 37.73 -7.24
CA ILE A 225 -7.32 38.67 -8.37
C ILE A 225 -8.17 38.22 -9.57
N ILE A 226 -8.11 36.93 -9.94
CA ILE A 226 -8.91 36.37 -11.04
C ILE A 226 -10.40 36.61 -10.78
N ASN A 227 -10.90 36.28 -9.58
CA ASN A 227 -12.29 36.50 -9.21
C ASN A 227 -12.70 37.99 -9.29
N THR A 228 -11.79 38.90 -8.90
CA THR A 228 -12.05 40.34 -8.97
C THR A 228 -12.20 40.79 -10.43
N LEU A 229 -11.28 40.37 -11.30
CA LEU A 229 -11.33 40.69 -12.73
C LEU A 229 -12.54 40.06 -13.43
N GLU A 230 -12.93 38.84 -13.08
CA GLU A 230 -14.13 38.19 -13.60
C GLU A 230 -15.40 38.96 -13.22
N ASN A 231 -15.47 39.45 -11.98
CA ASN A 231 -16.59 40.30 -11.54
C ASN A 231 -16.64 41.64 -12.28
N GLU A 232 -15.49 42.28 -12.50
CA GLU A 232 -15.39 43.52 -13.27
C GLU A 232 -15.81 43.31 -14.73
N LEU A 233 -15.34 42.24 -15.37
CA LEU A 233 -15.75 41.87 -16.73
C LEU A 233 -17.25 41.61 -16.81
N ALA A 234 -17.81 40.85 -15.87
CA ALA A 234 -19.25 40.58 -15.82
C ALA A 234 -20.08 41.87 -15.65
N ALA A 235 -19.62 42.81 -14.83
CA ALA A 235 -20.27 44.10 -14.66
C ALA A 235 -20.23 44.94 -15.96
N ILE A 236 -19.09 44.97 -16.65
CA ILE A 236 -18.94 45.68 -17.93
C ILE A 236 -19.83 45.05 -19.01
N MET A 237 -19.89 43.71 -19.09
CA MET A 237 -20.76 43.02 -20.05
C MET A 237 -22.24 43.32 -19.80
N ARG A 238 -22.70 43.27 -18.55
CA ARG A 238 -24.10 43.60 -18.21
C ARG A 238 -24.46 45.05 -18.56
N ASN A 239 -23.56 46.01 -18.29
CA ASN A 239 -23.80 47.39 -18.64
C ASN A 239 -23.92 47.58 -20.17
N ARG A 240 -23.16 46.82 -20.95
CA ARG A 240 -23.22 46.85 -22.42
C ARG A 240 -24.45 46.15 -23.00
N GLU A 241 -25.02 45.17 -22.29
CA GLU A 241 -26.28 44.52 -22.67
C GLU A 241 -27.52 45.34 -22.30
N ALA A 242 -27.37 46.33 -21.39
CA ALA A 242 -28.43 47.22 -20.95
C ALA A 242 -28.52 48.54 -21.73
N GLU A 243 -27.53 48.85 -22.58
CA GLU A 243 -27.56 49.92 -23.60
C GLU A 243 -28.13 49.40 -24.93
#